data_AF-A0A6J4TB52-F1
#
_entry.id   AF-A0A6J4TB52-F1
#
_cell.length_a   1.000
_cell.length_b   1.000
_cell.length_c   1.000
_cell.angle_alpha   90.00
_cell.angle_beta   90.00
_cell.angle_gamma   90.00
#
_symmetry.space_group_name_H-M   'P 1'
#
loop_
_entity.id
_entity.type
_entity.pdbx_description
1 polymer ?
#
loop_
_entity_poly.entity_id
_entity_poly.type
_entity_poly.pdbx_seq_one_letter_code
_entity_poly.pdbx_strand_id
1 'polypeptide(L)'
;MSAAHDSLLALAERQLQLAGEERWDELVPVMEEWQRRTTALTLPAPPSAALALARAAQIVALVSDRLRTGRMDAARELASLQRGRGAVRGYQAAALEPGGQVDGAA
;
A
#
# COMPACT_ATOMS: atom_id res chain seq x y z
N MET A 1 -24.85 -15.95 -15.84
CA MET A 1 -24.09 -14.85 -15.20
C MET A 1 -23.67 -13.88 -16.29
N SER A 2 -23.62 -12.58 -16.00
CA SER A 2 -23.22 -11.57 -16.99
C SER A 2 -21.69 -11.48 -17.03
N ALA A 3 -21.09 -11.72 -18.20
CA ALA A 3 -19.63 -11.77 -18.40
C ALA A 3 -18.90 -10.51 -17.88
N ALA A 4 -19.57 -9.35 -17.87
CA ALA A 4 -19.02 -8.11 -17.33
C ALA A 4 -18.79 -8.16 -15.80
N HIS A 5 -19.71 -8.78 -15.06
CA HIS A 5 -19.62 -8.88 -13.60
C HIS A 5 -18.62 -9.94 -13.16
N ASP A 6 -18.54 -11.05 -13.89
CA ASP A 6 -17.53 -12.09 -13.68
C ASP A 6 -16.12 -11.55 -13.94
N SER A 7 -15.99 -10.68 -14.95
CA SER A 7 -14.74 -9.97 -15.21
C SER A 7 -14.32 -9.04 -14.07
N LEU A 8 -15.26 -8.37 -13.39
CA LEU A 8 -14.94 -7.54 -12.23
C LEU A 8 -14.49 -8.36 -11.03
N LEU A 9 -15.11 -9.51 -10.80
CA LEU A 9 -14.67 -10.45 -9.78
C LEU A 9 -13.25 -10.94 -10.05
N ALA A 10 -12.94 -11.32 -11.29
CA ALA A 10 -11.59 -11.74 -11.67
C ALA A 10 -10.54 -10.63 -11.46
N LEU A 11 -10.89 -9.37 -11.77
CA LEU A 11 -10.02 -8.23 -11.48
C LEU A 11 -9.80 -8.05 -9.97
N ALA A 12 -10.86 -8.19 -9.16
CA ALA A 12 -10.74 -8.11 -7.70
C ALA A 12 -9.84 -9.23 -7.15
N GLU A 13 -10.03 -10.48 -7.60
CA GLU A 13 -9.18 -11.62 -7.20
C GLU A 13 -7.73 -11.41 -7.61
N ARG A 14 -7.47 -10.84 -8.80
CA ARG A 14 -6.13 -10.47 -9.24
C ARG A 14 -5.50 -9.38 -8.35
N GLN A 15 -6.27 -8.38 -7.93
CA GLN A 15 -5.79 -7.37 -6.98
C GLN A 15 -5.39 -8.01 -5.64
N LEU A 16 -6.19 -8.96 -5.13
CA LEU A 16 -5.89 -9.66 -3.89
C LEU A 16 -4.60 -10.47 -3.98
N GLN A 17 -4.39 -11.16 -5.11
CA GLN A 17 -3.17 -11.90 -5.37
C GLN A 17 -1.95 -10.97 -5.38
N LEU A 18 -1.98 -9.91 -6.18
CA LEU A 18 -0.87 -8.95 -6.30
C LEU A 18 -0.57 -8.26 -4.97
N ALA A 19 -1.60 -7.92 -4.19
CA ALA A 19 -1.45 -7.36 -2.86
C ALA A 19 -0.89 -8.37 -1.85
N GLY A 20 -1.14 -9.68 -2.03
CA GLY A 20 -0.55 -10.74 -1.22
C GLY A 20 0.91 -11.03 -1.58
N GLU A 21 1.29 -10.81 -2.84
CA GLU A 21 2.67 -10.93 -3.35
C GLU A 21 3.49 -9.64 -3.18
N GLU A 22 2.92 -8.59 -2.57
CA GLU A 22 3.52 -7.26 -2.43
C GLU A 22 3.97 -6.61 -3.76
N ARG A 23 3.34 -7.00 -4.87
CA ARG A 23 3.65 -6.48 -6.22
C ARG A 23 2.88 -5.20 -6.50
N TRP A 24 3.24 -4.15 -5.77
CA TRP A 24 2.50 -2.88 -5.75
C TRP A 24 2.47 -2.17 -7.11
N ASP A 25 3.58 -2.20 -7.85
CA ASP A 25 3.67 -1.56 -9.18
C ASP A 25 2.71 -2.19 -10.19
N GLU A 26 2.50 -3.51 -10.09
CA GLU A 26 1.56 -4.25 -10.95
C GLU A 26 0.11 -4.15 -10.46
N LEU A 27 -0.10 -3.84 -9.19
CA LEU A 27 -1.43 -3.67 -8.61
C LEU A 27 -2.13 -2.41 -9.15
N VAL A 28 -1.39 -1.31 -9.31
CA VAL A 28 -1.92 -0.02 -9.79
C VAL A 28 -2.70 -0.13 -11.10
N PRO A 29 -2.15 -0.67 -12.21
CA PRO A 29 -2.89 -0.74 -13.47
C PRO A 29 -4.14 -1.64 -13.39
N VAL A 30 -4.13 -2.66 -12.52
CA VAL A 30 -5.29 -3.54 -12.30
C VAL A 30 -6.40 -2.80 -11.52
N MET A 31 -6.04 -2.00 -10.53
CA MET A 31 -7.00 -1.15 -9.80
C MET A 31 -7.64 -0.10 -10.71
N GLU A 32 -6.86 0.54 -11.58
CA GLU A 32 -7.37 1.50 -12.57
C GLU A 32 -8.34 0.84 -13.55
N GLU A 33 -8.01 -0.36 -14.05
CA GLU A 33 -8.90 -1.10 -14.95
C GLU A 33 -10.21 -1.50 -14.24
N TRP A 34 -10.14 -1.94 -12.98
CA TRP A 34 -11.32 -2.21 -12.18
C TRP A 34 -12.19 -0.97 -12.01
N GLN A 35 -11.59 0.19 -11.72
CA GLN A 35 -12.32 1.45 -11.57
C GLN A 35 -13.00 1.88 -12.89
N ARG A 36 -12.29 1.75 -14.03
CA ARG A 36 -12.86 2.04 -15.36
C ARG A 36 -14.08 1.16 -15.64
N ARG A 37 -13.96 -0.15 -15.46
CA ARG A 37 -15.06 -1.10 -15.72
C ARG A 37 -16.24 -0.89 -14.79
N THR A 38 -15.97 -0.64 -13.51
CA THR A 38 -17.04 -0.40 -12.53
C THR A 38 -17.81 0.88 -12.85
N THR A 39 -17.10 1.93 -13.30
CA THR A 39 -17.72 3.20 -13.74
C THR A 39 -18.54 3.04 -15.01
N ALA A 40 -18.15 2.12 -15.90
CA ALA A 40 -18.85 1.83 -17.15
C ALA A 40 -20.07 0.92 -17.00
N LEU A 41 -20.30 0.32 -15.82
CA LEU A 41 -21.45 -0.54 -15.59
C LEU A 41 -22.76 0.25 -15.54
N THR A 42 -23.76 -0.25 -16.25
CA THR A 42 -25.14 0.26 -16.15
C THR A 42 -25.78 -0.21 -14.85
N LEU A 43 -26.37 0.71 -14.10
CA LEU A 43 -27.16 0.43 -12.91
C LEU A 43 -28.68 0.45 -13.25
N PRO A 44 -29.51 -0.37 -12.59
CA PRO A 44 -29.16 -1.34 -11.55
C PRO A 44 -28.61 -2.67 -12.10
N ALA A 45 -27.70 -3.30 -11.36
CA ALA A 45 -27.16 -4.61 -11.72
C ALA A 45 -28.24 -5.71 -11.68
N PRO A 46 -28.19 -6.72 -12.57
CA PRO A 46 -29.14 -7.82 -12.54
C PRO A 46 -28.97 -8.66 -11.26
N PRO A 47 -30.05 -9.27 -10.72
CA PRO A 47 -29.98 -10.09 -9.50
C PRO A 47 -28.96 -11.22 -9.57
N SER A 48 -28.74 -11.77 -10.78
CA SER A 48 -27.76 -12.83 -11.04
C SER A 48 -26.30 -12.40 -10.83
N ALA A 49 -26.02 -11.09 -10.73
CA ALA A 49 -24.70 -10.55 -10.46
C ALA A 49 -24.46 -10.20 -8.98
N ALA A 50 -25.48 -10.28 -8.12
CA ALA A 50 -25.41 -9.83 -6.73
C ALA A 50 -24.28 -10.50 -5.95
N LEU A 51 -24.13 -11.82 -6.10
CA LEU A 51 -23.07 -12.58 -5.41
C LEU A 51 -21.67 -12.19 -5.89
N ALA A 52 -21.47 -12.04 -7.20
CA ALA A 52 -20.18 -11.65 -7.77
C ALA A 52 -19.77 -10.25 -7.32
N LEU A 53 -20.72 -9.30 -7.31
CA LEU A 53 -20.49 -7.94 -6.83
C LEU A 53 -20.19 -7.88 -5.34
N ALA A 54 -20.93 -8.63 -4.52
CA ALA A 54 -20.68 -8.71 -3.07
C ALA A 54 -19.27 -9.25 -2.77
N ARG A 55 -18.87 -10.31 -3.47
CA ARG A 55 -17.53 -10.89 -3.31
C ARG A 55 -16.43 -9.95 -3.80
N ALA A 56 -16.61 -9.30 -4.95
CA ALA A 56 -15.67 -8.30 -5.45
C ALA A 56 -15.49 -7.14 -4.46
N ALA A 57 -16.59 -6.64 -3.87
CA ALA A 57 -16.56 -5.57 -2.87
C ALA A 57 -15.79 -5.99 -1.60
N GLN A 58 -16.00 -7.21 -1.10
CA GLN A 58 -15.26 -7.74 0.05
C GLN A 58 -13.75 -7.82 -0.25
N ILE A 59 -13.39 -8.30 -1.44
CA ILE A 59 -11.98 -8.40 -1.85
C ILE A 59 -11.32 -7.01 -1.93
N VAL A 60 -12.00 -6.04 -2.54
CA VAL A 60 -11.48 -4.67 -2.65
C VAL A 60 -11.30 -4.02 -1.28
N ALA A 61 -12.19 -4.31 -0.32
CA ALA A 61 -12.04 -3.86 1.06
C ALA A 61 -10.78 -4.46 1.73
N LEU A 62 -10.50 -5.75 1.53
CA LEU A 62 -9.30 -6.40 2.04
C LEU A 62 -8.02 -5.82 1.43
N VAL A 63 -8.01 -5.58 0.12
CA VAL A 63 -6.88 -4.94 -0.58
C VAL A 63 -6.65 -3.53 -0.05
N SER A 64 -7.71 -2.75 0.14
CA SER A 64 -7.65 -1.40 0.70
C SER A 64 -7.06 -1.39 2.12
N ASP A 65 -7.43 -2.37 2.94
CA ASP A 65 -6.89 -2.50 4.29
C ASP A 65 -5.39 -2.85 4.31
N ARG A 66 -4.96 -3.74 3.40
CA ARG A 66 -3.53 -4.04 3.20
C ARG A 66 -2.74 -2.82 2.78
N LEU A 67 -3.23 -2.07 1.80
CA LEU A 67 -2.58 -0.82 1.36
C LEU A 67 -2.47 0.20 2.48
N ARG A 68 -3.53 0.34 3.29
CA ARG A 68 -3.54 1.23 4.46
C ARG A 68 -2.48 0.82 5.48
N THR A 69 -2.38 -0.48 5.77
CA THR A 69 -1.39 -1.04 6.70
C THR A 69 0.03 -0.84 6.17
N GLY A 70 0.29 -1.21 4.91
CA GLY A 70 1.59 -1.02 4.28
C GLY A 70 2.04 0.45 4.24
N ARG A 71 1.11 1.39 4.01
CA ARG A 71 1.42 2.84 4.10
C ARG A 71 1.86 3.25 5.50
N MET A 72 1.21 2.73 6.55
CA MET A 72 1.60 3.02 7.93
C MET A 72 2.98 2.47 8.26
N ASP A 73 3.29 1.26 7.81
CA ASP A 73 4.58 0.62 8.04
C ASP A 73 5.70 1.37 7.29
N ALA A 74 5.48 1.71 6.02
CA ALA A 74 6.42 2.52 5.24
C ALA A 74 6.67 3.90 5.88
N ALA A 75 5.63 4.55 6.42
CA ALA A 75 5.78 5.83 7.11
C ALA A 75 6.62 5.70 8.39
N ARG A 76 6.45 4.62 9.17
CA ARG A 76 7.28 4.36 10.36
C ARG A 76 8.73 4.11 9.97
N GLU A 77 8.96 3.36 8.91
CA GLU A 77 10.31 3.07 8.41
C GLU A 77 11.02 4.33 7.91
N LEU A 78 10.35 5.17 7.12
CA LEU A 78 10.88 6.46 6.67
C LEU A 78 11.25 7.37 7.84
N ALA A 79 10.40 7.45 8.88
CA ALA A 79 10.69 8.22 10.07
C ALA A 79 11.91 7.66 10.84
N SER A 80 12.07 6.33 10.87
CA SER A 80 13.24 5.66 11.46
C SER A 80 14.53 6.03 10.72
N LEU A 81 14.52 5.93 9.39
CA LEU A 81 15.65 6.27 8.53
C LEU A 81 16.05 7.76 8.67
N GLN A 82 15.07 8.66 8.76
CA GLN A 82 15.32 10.09 8.99
C GLN A 82 16.03 10.34 10.33
N ARG A 83 15.58 9.68 11.40
CA ARG A 83 16.25 9.75 12.71
C ARG A 83 17.68 9.20 12.65
N GLY A 84 17.87 8.05 12.01
CA GLY A 84 19.20 7.45 11.82
C GLY A 84 20.16 8.37 11.07
N ARG A 85 19.71 9.01 9.98
CA ARG A 85 20.50 10.02 9.24
C ARG A 85 20.84 11.24 10.10
N GLY A 86 19.92 11.69 10.94
CA GLY A 86 20.17 12.77 11.91
C GLY A 86 21.24 12.40 12.93
N ALA A 87 21.17 11.20 13.49
CA ALA A 87 22.17 10.71 14.45
C ALA A 87 23.58 10.62 13.84
N VAL A 88 23.70 10.07 12.63
CA VAL A 88 24.99 10.00 11.91
C VAL A 88 25.58 11.38 11.66
N ARG A 89 24.75 12.36 11.25
CA ARG A 89 25.19 13.76 11.09
C ARG A 89 25.63 14.38 12.42
N GLY A 90 24.94 14.09 13.51
CA GLY A 90 25.30 14.55 14.85
C GLY A 90 26.67 14.04 15.30
N TYR A 91 26.97 12.76 15.07
CA TYR A 91 28.30 12.21 15.37
C TYR A 91 29.40 12.83 14.51
N GLN A 92 29.14 13.09 13.22
CA GLN A 92 30.12 13.79 12.37
C GLN A 92 30.36 15.24 12.82
N ALA A 93 29.32 15.96 13.22
CA ALA A 93 29.46 17.32 13.75
C ALA A 93 30.23 17.34 15.08
N ALA A 94 29.91 16.43 16.00
CA ALA A 94 30.62 16.29 17.28
C ALA A 94 32.10 15.87 17.11
N ALA A 95 32.41 15.07 16.09
CA ALA A 95 33.79 14.69 15.75
C ALA A 95 34.61 15.82 15.10
N LEU A 96 33.93 16.85 14.57
CA LEU A 96 34.55 18.00 13.91
C LEU A 96 34.64 19.25 14.81
N GLU A 97 34.07 19.22 16.02
CA GLU A 97 34.26 20.29 17.00
C GLU A 97 35.68 20.23 17.60
N PRO A 98 36.54 21.24 17.36
CA PRO A 98 37.86 21.31 17.96
C PRO A 98 37.70 21.80 19.40
N GLY A 99 37.53 20.85 20.32
CA GLY A 99 37.34 21.15 21.74
C GLY A 99 36.72 20.05 22.58
N GLY A 100 36.64 18.80 22.08
CA GLY A 100 36.24 17.63 22.86
C GLY A 100 37.21 17.34 24.01
N GLN A 101 37.12 18.14 25.06
CA GLN A 101 37.81 17.94 26.32
C GLN A 101 37.16 16.73 26.99
N VAL A 102 37.75 15.56 26.74
CA VAL A 102 37.69 14.44 27.67
C VAL A 102 38.36 14.94 28.94
N ASP A 103 37.58 15.43 29.90
CA ASP A 103 38.01 15.53 31.30
C ASP A 103 38.22 14.09 31.82
N GLY A 104 39.33 13.50 31.41
CA GLY A 104 39.99 12.41 32.10
C GLY A 104 41.17 13.01 32.85
N ALA A 105 40.94 13.44 34.09
CA ALA A 105 42.03 13.70 35.03
C ALA A 105 41.56 13.52 36.48
N ALA A 106 42.06 12.42 37.07
CA ALA A 106 42.34 12.15 38.49
C ALA A 106 41.19 12.19 39.52
#